data_AF-A0A7S0QGC7-F1
#
_entry.id   AF-A0A7S0QGC7-F1
#
_cell.length_a   1.000
_cell.length_b   1.000
_cell.length_c   1.000
_cell.angle_alpha   90.00
_cell.angle_beta   90.00
_cell.angle_gamma   90.00
#
_symmetry.space_group_name_H-M   'P 1'
#
loop_
_entity.id
_entity.type
_entity.pdbx_description
1 polymer ?
#
loop_
_entity_poly.entity_id
_entity_poly.type
_entity_poly.pdbx_seq_one_letter_code
_entity_poly.pdbx_strand_id
1 'polypeptide(L)'
;ATCLGQRLMDEFNSDEGIFCFLLTTRVGGLGVNLTGADRVVLFDPDWNPSTDIQARERAWRVGQTRKVCVYRLLVSGTIEEKMYHRQIYKQFLTNKILKDPKQRRFFKSRDLHELFTLTDEGPPGTETGDLFADVADETIGEAE
;
A
#
# COMPACT_ATOMS: atom_id res chain seq x y z
N ALA A 1 18.90 5.05 -17.34
CA ALA A 1 18.68 3.63 -17.05
C ALA A 1 19.76 2.84 -17.77
N THR A 2 20.58 2.07 -17.05
CA THR A 2 21.66 1.25 -17.63
C THR A 2 21.05 0.09 -18.41
N CYS A 3 21.56 -0.20 -19.61
CA CYS A 3 21.09 -1.26 -20.51
C CYS A 3 20.97 -2.66 -19.84
N LEU A 4 21.75 -2.91 -18.79
CA LEU A 4 21.72 -4.15 -18.02
C LEU A 4 20.40 -4.36 -17.27
N GLY A 5 19.82 -3.30 -16.70
CA GLY A 5 18.56 -3.40 -15.95
C GLY A 5 17.37 -3.69 -16.86
N GLN A 6 17.36 -3.09 -18.05
CA GLN A 6 16.31 -3.33 -19.05
C GLN A 6 16.32 -4.78 -19.54
N ARG A 7 17.52 -5.33 -19.82
CA ARG A 7 17.67 -6.72 -20.26
C ARG A 7 17.08 -7.72 -19.27
N LEU A 8 17.33 -7.53 -17.97
CA LEU A 8 16.78 -8.40 -16.92
C LEU A 8 15.25 -8.31 -16.81
N MET A 9 14.67 -7.12 -17.05
CA MET A 9 13.22 -6.94 -17.07
C MET A 9 12.59 -7.61 -18.29
N ASP A 10 13.21 -7.49 -19.46
CA ASP A 10 12.73 -8.12 -20.69
C ASP A 10 12.80 -9.65 -20.57
N GLU A 11 13.86 -10.17 -19.96
CA GLU A 11 14.04 -11.60 -19.66
C GLU A 11 12.97 -12.10 -18.68
N PHE A 12 12.73 -11.39 -17.57
CA PHE A 12 11.66 -11.71 -16.62
C PHE A 12 10.25 -11.68 -17.24
N ASN A 13 10.00 -10.74 -18.17
CA ASN A 13 8.70 -10.65 -18.83
C ASN A 13 8.49 -11.72 -19.92
N SER A 14 9.55 -12.33 -20.43
CA SER A 14 9.50 -13.31 -21.54
C SER A 14 9.65 -14.75 -21.08
N ASP A 15 10.43 -15.00 -20.03
CA ASP A 15 10.74 -16.34 -19.52
C ASP A 15 9.87 -16.68 -18.29
N GLU A 16 8.90 -17.59 -18.49
CA GLU A 16 8.06 -18.12 -17.41
C GLU A 16 8.85 -19.01 -16.42
N GLY A 17 10.09 -19.40 -16.75
CA GLY A 17 10.99 -20.13 -15.85
C GLY A 17 11.52 -19.27 -14.69
N ILE A 18 11.44 -17.94 -14.79
CA ILE A 18 11.90 -17.02 -13.74
C ILE A 18 10.75 -16.76 -12.75
N PHE A 19 10.81 -17.42 -11.59
CA PHE A 19 9.75 -17.33 -10.59
C PHE A 19 9.68 -15.99 -9.83
N CYS A 20 10.81 -15.33 -9.59
CA CYS A 20 10.86 -14.15 -8.72
C CYS A 20 11.82 -13.08 -9.25
N PHE A 21 11.40 -11.82 -9.14
CA PHE A 21 12.21 -10.65 -9.45
C PHE A 21 12.20 -9.68 -8.26
N LEU A 22 13.38 -9.41 -7.71
CA LEU A 22 13.54 -8.58 -6.51
C LEU A 22 13.91 -7.16 -6.90
N LEU A 23 13.21 -6.19 -6.30
CA LEU A 23 13.39 -4.77 -6.55
C LEU A 23 13.23 -3.98 -5.25
N THR A 24 13.90 -2.84 -5.17
CA THR A 24 13.63 -1.87 -4.11
C THR A 24 12.51 -0.92 -4.54
N THR A 25 11.74 -0.42 -3.57
CA THR A 25 10.61 0.48 -3.83
C THR A 25 11.06 1.84 -4.37
N ARG A 26 12.24 2.33 -3.96
CA ARG A 26 12.77 3.67 -4.30
C ARG A 26 13.36 3.83 -5.71
N VAL A 27 13.56 2.76 -6.49
CA VAL A 27 13.97 2.89 -7.91
C VAL A 27 12.87 3.43 -8.85
N GLY A 28 11.79 4.02 -8.30
CA GLY A 28 10.56 4.41 -8.98
C GLY A 28 10.67 5.51 -10.03
N GLY A 29 11.76 6.28 -10.06
CA GLY A 29 11.97 7.30 -11.08
C GLY A 29 12.31 6.76 -12.48
N LEU A 30 12.54 5.45 -12.62
CA LEU A 30 13.05 4.85 -13.87
C LEU A 30 11.97 4.30 -14.82
N GLY A 31 10.70 4.21 -14.40
CA GLY A 31 9.60 3.76 -15.28
C GLY A 31 9.72 2.28 -15.69
N VAL A 32 9.88 1.38 -14.73
CA VAL A 32 10.06 -0.07 -14.98
C VAL A 32 8.71 -0.77 -15.18
N ASN A 33 8.65 -1.71 -16.13
CA ASN A 33 7.43 -2.47 -16.47
C ASN A 33 7.64 -3.97 -16.22
N LEU A 34 6.82 -4.56 -15.36
CA LEU A 34 6.90 -5.96 -14.92
C LEU A 34 5.57 -6.68 -15.23
N THR A 35 5.16 -6.64 -16.50
CA THR A 35 3.92 -7.26 -16.96
C THR A 35 3.97 -8.79 -16.93
N GLY A 36 5.12 -9.42 -16.69
CA GLY A 36 5.18 -10.86 -16.43
C GLY A 36 4.63 -11.26 -15.05
N ALA A 37 4.60 -10.34 -14.07
CA ALA A 37 4.24 -10.67 -12.69
C ALA A 37 2.71 -10.63 -12.44
N ASP A 38 2.16 -11.75 -11.95
CA ASP A 38 0.79 -11.81 -11.40
C ASP A 38 0.72 -11.60 -9.88
N ARG A 39 1.86 -11.64 -9.18
CA ARG A 39 1.91 -11.43 -7.72
C ARG A 39 2.93 -10.37 -7.36
N VAL A 40 2.52 -9.42 -6.54
CA VAL A 40 3.38 -8.38 -5.98
C VAL A 40 3.38 -8.52 -4.46
N VAL A 41 4.56 -8.63 -3.85
CA VAL A 41 4.71 -8.65 -2.39
C VAL A 41 5.44 -7.40 -1.97
N LEU A 42 4.76 -6.55 -1.20
CA LEU A 42 5.37 -5.43 -0.49
C LEU A 42 5.84 -5.96 0.86
N PHE A 43 7.16 -6.10 1.00
CA PHE A 43 7.79 -6.64 2.20
C PHE A 43 7.73 -5.64 3.36
N ASP A 44 8.23 -4.41 3.14
CA ASP A 44 8.19 -3.33 4.13
C ASP A 44 7.36 -2.15 3.60
N PRO A 45 6.43 -1.58 4.39
CA PRO A 45 5.70 -0.38 4.01
C PRO A 45 6.58 0.89 4.11
N ASP A 46 6.56 1.75 3.09
CA ASP A 46 7.28 3.05 3.15
C ASP A 46 6.47 4.12 3.91
N TRP A 47 7.11 5.13 4.48
CA TRP A 47 6.39 6.23 5.16
C TRP A 47 5.53 7.08 4.20
N ASN A 48 5.87 7.05 2.92
CA ASN A 48 5.14 7.72 1.85
C ASN A 48 4.26 6.72 1.08
N PRO A 49 2.91 6.84 1.15
CA PRO A 49 2.01 5.92 0.44
C PRO A 49 2.21 5.94 -1.08
N SER A 50 2.66 7.06 -1.66
CA SER A 50 2.87 7.18 -3.10
C SER A 50 3.97 6.26 -3.61
N THR A 51 5.00 6.00 -2.79
CA THR A 51 6.10 5.09 -3.15
C THR A 51 5.59 3.67 -3.37
N ASP A 52 4.74 3.18 -2.46
CA ASP A 52 4.17 1.83 -2.51
C ASP A 52 3.18 1.69 -3.68
N ILE A 53 2.37 2.73 -3.91
CA ILE A 53 1.43 2.78 -5.04
C ILE A 53 2.19 2.65 -6.37
N GLN A 54 3.26 3.43 -6.54
CA GLN A 54 4.11 3.36 -7.73
C GLN A 54 4.79 1.99 -7.87
N ALA A 55 5.21 1.37 -6.77
CA ALA A 55 5.81 0.03 -6.81
C ALA A 55 4.82 -1.01 -7.34
N ARG A 56 3.56 -0.97 -6.88
CA ARG A 56 2.47 -1.82 -7.38
C ARG A 56 2.16 -1.59 -8.86
N GLU A 57 2.10 -0.34 -9.29
CA GLU A 57 1.77 0.05 -10.68
C GLU A 57 2.79 -0.39 -11.73
N ARG A 58 3.96 -0.90 -11.31
CA ARG A 58 4.95 -1.52 -12.21
C ARG A 58 4.46 -2.85 -12.78
N ALA A 59 3.74 -3.63 -11.96
CA ALA A 59 3.16 -4.91 -12.36
C ALA A 59 1.67 -4.79 -12.70
N TRP A 60 0.92 -4.02 -11.90
CA TRP A 60 -0.47 -3.69 -12.19
C TRP A 60 -0.54 -2.51 -13.16
N ARG A 61 -0.36 -2.81 -14.44
CA ARG A 61 -0.31 -1.82 -15.52
C ARG A 61 -1.20 -2.22 -16.69
N VAL A 62 -1.61 -1.23 -17.49
CA VAL A 62 -2.27 -1.46 -18.78
C VAL A 62 -1.38 -2.35 -19.65
N GLY A 63 -1.94 -3.46 -20.16
CA GLY A 63 -1.23 -4.48 -20.92
C GLY A 63 -1.12 -5.83 -20.20
N GLN A 64 -1.44 -5.88 -18.91
CA GLN A 64 -1.47 -7.12 -18.15
C GLN A 64 -2.76 -7.92 -18.43
N THR A 65 -2.63 -9.21 -18.79
CA THR A 65 -3.76 -10.10 -19.08
C THR A 65 -4.14 -10.99 -17.88
N ARG A 66 -3.21 -11.17 -16.94
CA ARG A 66 -3.39 -12.01 -15.73
C ARG A 66 -3.93 -11.18 -14.58
N LYS A 67 -4.70 -11.82 -13.68
CA LYS A 67 -5.17 -11.16 -12.45
C LYS A 67 -3.99 -10.91 -11.52
N VAL A 68 -3.69 -9.64 -11.26
CA VAL A 68 -2.60 -9.24 -10.35
C VAL A 68 -3.11 -9.19 -8.92
N CYS A 69 -2.46 -9.96 -8.03
CA CYS A 69 -2.69 -9.94 -6.59
C CYS A 69 -1.54 -9.21 -5.89
N VAL A 70 -1.88 -8.27 -5.02
CA VAL A 70 -0.91 -7.46 -4.29
C VAL A 70 -1.02 -7.78 -2.81
N TYR A 71 0.06 -8.33 -2.26
CA TYR A 71 0.19 -8.67 -0.86
C TYR A 71 1.03 -7.60 -0.18
N ARG A 72 0.58 -7.16 0.99
CA ARG A 72 1.35 -6.29 1.88
C ARG A 72 1.56 -7.04 3.17
N LEU A 73 2.81 -7.23 3.55
CA LEU A 73 3.16 -7.83 4.83
C LEU A 73 3.20 -6.72 5.88
N LEU A 74 2.58 -6.98 7.03
CA LEU A 74 2.50 -6.07 8.17
C LEU A 74 2.60 -6.93 9.43
N VAL A 75 3.46 -6.56 10.36
CA VAL A 75 3.57 -7.23 11.65
C VAL A 75 2.71 -6.50 12.69
N SER A 76 1.81 -7.25 13.33
CA SER A 76 0.95 -6.74 14.40
C SER A 76 1.75 -6.31 15.63
N GLY A 77 1.31 -5.25 16.30
CA GLY A 77 1.94 -4.76 17.53
C GLY A 77 3.29 -4.10 17.30
N THR A 78 3.68 -3.88 16.03
CA THR A 78 4.91 -3.17 15.68
C THR A 78 4.62 -1.79 15.13
N ILE A 79 5.68 -1.01 14.91
CA ILE A 79 5.58 0.30 14.29
C ILE A 79 5.00 0.26 12.86
N GLU A 80 5.05 -0.89 12.18
CA GLU A 80 4.52 -1.06 10.82
C GLU A 80 3.01 -0.83 10.75
N GLU A 81 2.28 -1.27 11.78
CA GLU A 81 0.83 -1.09 11.89
C GLU A 81 0.47 0.40 11.96
N LYS A 82 1.17 1.15 12.81
CA LYS A 82 1.01 2.61 12.92
C LYS A 82 1.45 3.35 11.65
N MET A 83 2.51 2.89 11.00
CA MET A 83 2.91 3.43 9.70
C MET A 83 1.82 3.26 8.66
N TYR A 84 1.19 2.08 8.61
CA TYR A 84 0.09 1.80 7.71
C TYR A 84 -1.15 2.66 7.98
N HIS A 85 -1.56 2.82 9.24
CA HIS A 85 -2.64 3.75 9.60
C HIS A 85 -2.35 5.18 9.14
N ARG A 86 -1.11 5.64 9.27
CA ARG A 86 -0.69 6.97 8.77
C ARG A 86 -0.75 7.07 7.26
N GLN A 87 -0.39 6.02 6.53
CA GLN A 87 -0.51 5.99 5.07
C GLN A 87 -1.97 6.17 4.65
N ILE A 88 -2.89 5.39 5.24
CA ILE A 88 -4.33 5.49 4.96
C ILE A 88 -4.82 6.90 5.28
N TYR A 89 -4.46 7.44 6.43
CA TYR A 89 -4.86 8.77 6.85
C TYR A 89 -4.37 9.87 5.90
N LYS A 90 -3.09 9.83 5.48
CA LYS A 90 -2.53 10.75 4.49
C LYS A 90 -3.25 10.66 3.15
N GLN A 91 -3.60 9.45 2.71
CA GLN A 91 -4.34 9.23 1.47
C GLN A 91 -5.76 9.77 1.57
N PHE A 92 -6.45 9.49 2.67
CA PHE A 92 -7.79 10.00 2.97
C PHE A 92 -7.81 11.52 2.98
N LEU A 93 -6.85 12.15 3.68
CA LEU A 93 -6.72 13.59 3.74
C LEU A 93 -6.48 14.21 2.36
N THR A 94 -5.57 13.64 1.58
CA THR A 94 -5.29 14.07 0.20
C THR A 94 -6.57 14.02 -0.65
N ASN A 95 -7.29 12.89 -0.62
CA ASN A 95 -8.54 12.72 -1.37
C ASN A 95 -9.62 13.71 -0.94
N LYS A 96 -9.72 14.01 0.36
CA LYS A 96 -10.71 14.94 0.91
C LYS A 96 -10.43 16.40 0.52
N ILE A 97 -9.17 16.82 0.61
CA ILE A 97 -8.73 18.16 0.19
C ILE A 97 -8.94 18.37 -1.31
N LEU A 98 -8.66 17.36 -2.14
CA LEU A 98 -8.88 17.43 -3.58
C LEU A 98 -10.36 17.59 -3.95
N LYS A 99 -11.29 17.07 -3.12
CA LYS A 99 -12.73 17.19 -3.34
C LYS A 99 -13.30 18.54 -2.87
N ASP A 100 -12.87 19.05 -1.71
CA ASP A 100 -13.27 20.36 -1.23
C ASP A 100 -12.09 21.13 -0.60
N PRO A 101 -11.45 22.04 -1.36
CA PRO A 101 -10.30 22.80 -0.87
C PRO A 101 -10.65 23.83 0.22
N LYS A 102 -11.94 24.10 0.48
CA LYS A 102 -12.39 25.06 1.50
C LYS A 102 -12.66 24.41 2.86
N GLN A 103 -12.64 23.08 2.94
CA GLN A 103 -12.90 22.39 4.19
C GLN A 103 -11.79 22.67 5.22
N ARG A 104 -12.16 23.28 6.34
CA ARG A 104 -11.23 23.59 7.45
C ARG A 104 -10.61 22.31 8.01
N ARG A 105 -9.36 22.42 8.48
CA ARG A 105 -8.59 21.38 9.18
C ARG A 105 -9.33 20.93 10.45
N PHE A 106 -10.27 19.99 10.34
CA PHE A 106 -10.89 19.33 11.47
C PHE A 106 -9.91 18.31 12.05
N PHE A 107 -8.93 18.79 12.81
CA PHE A 107 -8.09 17.91 13.63
C PHE A 107 -8.40 18.22 15.09
N LYS A 108 -8.92 17.24 15.82
CA LYS A 108 -8.87 17.27 17.28
C LYS A 108 -7.50 16.72 17.68
N SER A 109 -6.86 17.32 18.69
CA SER A 109 -5.54 16.87 19.16
C SER A 109 -5.53 15.41 19.61
N ARG A 110 -6.70 14.89 20.02
CA ARG A 110 -6.90 13.48 20.43
C ARG A 110 -6.68 12.50 19.28
N ASP A 111 -7.26 12.77 18.11
CA ASP A 111 -7.18 11.88 16.94
C ASP A 111 -5.72 11.80 16.43
N LEU A 112 -4.97 12.89 16.56
CA LEU A 112 -3.53 12.86 16.32
C LEU A 112 -2.82 12.02 17.37
N HIS A 113 -3.07 12.23 18.67
CA HIS A 113 -2.41 11.48 19.74
C HIS A 113 -2.59 9.96 19.58
N GLU A 114 -3.80 9.51 19.22
CA GLU A 114 -4.13 8.11 18.97
C GLU A 114 -3.31 7.49 17.82
N LEU A 115 -3.06 8.26 16.75
CA LEU A 115 -2.20 7.89 15.63
C LEU A 115 -0.70 7.75 15.99
N PHE A 116 -0.28 8.29 17.15
CA PHE A 116 1.09 8.25 17.66
C PHE A 116 1.26 7.38 18.91
N THR A 117 0.19 6.79 19.46
CA THR A 117 0.26 5.95 20.65
C THR A 117 0.25 4.49 20.25
N LEU A 118 1.22 3.70 20.70
CA LEU A 118 1.20 2.23 20.58
C LEU A 118 0.47 1.68 21.81
N THR A 119 -0.70 1.10 21.60
CA THR A 119 -1.46 0.41 22.64
C THR A 119 -0.96 -1.03 22.75
N ASP A 120 -0.35 -1.36 23.90
CA ASP A 120 0.23 -2.69 24.18
C ASP A 120 -0.82 -3.67 24.77
N GLU A 121 -2.00 -3.16 25.13
CA GLU A 121 -3.00 -3.82 25.99
C GLU A 121 -4.37 -3.89 25.30
N GLY A 122 -4.45 -4.54 24.13
CA GLY A 122 -5.70 -4.82 23.43
C GLY A 122 -6.06 -6.32 23.45
N PRO A 123 -7.34 -6.70 23.21
CA PRO A 123 -7.71 -8.10 23.00
C PRO A 123 -6.86 -8.74 21.88
N PRO A 124 -6.73 -10.07 21.82
CA PRO A 124 -5.90 -10.74 20.81
C PRO A 124 -6.41 -10.42 19.40
N GLY A 125 -5.72 -9.51 18.71
CA GLY A 125 -6.12 -8.97 17.41
C GLY A 125 -5.16 -7.87 16.94
N THR A 126 -5.20 -7.54 15.66
CA THR A 126 -4.53 -6.37 15.09
C THR A 126 -5.46 -5.16 15.24
N GLU A 127 -4.96 -4.01 15.71
CA GLU A 127 -5.68 -2.72 15.69
C GLU A 127 -6.22 -2.41 14.29
N THR A 128 -5.45 -2.75 13.25
CA THR A 128 -5.87 -2.66 11.85
C THR A 128 -7.07 -3.57 11.53
N GLY A 129 -7.07 -4.79 12.04
CA GLY A 129 -8.16 -5.75 11.86
C GLY A 129 -9.46 -5.26 12.51
N ASP A 130 -9.38 -4.72 13.72
CA ASP A 130 -10.52 -4.14 14.42
C ASP A 130 -11.06 -2.90 13.66
N LEU A 131 -10.16 -2.02 13.19
CA LEU A 131 -10.54 -0.85 12.40
C LEU A 131 -11.30 -1.22 11.12
N PHE A 132 -10.94 -2.33 10.47
CA PHE A 132 -11.61 -2.80 9.25
C PHE A 132 -12.86 -3.63 9.53
N ALA A 133 -12.97 -4.26 10.69
CA ALA A 133 -14.19 -4.95 11.11
C ALA A 133 -15.34 -3.95 11.29
N ASP A 134 -15.08 -2.81 11.94
CA ASP A 134 -16.07 -1.75 12.12
C ASP A 134 -16.55 -1.17 10.77
N VAL A 135 -15.63 -1.01 9.81
CA VAL A 135 -15.97 -0.54 8.46
C VAL A 135 -16.79 -1.57 7.68
N ALA A 136 -16.49 -2.86 7.84
CA ALA A 136 -17.25 -3.93 7.19
C ALA A 136 -18.71 -3.96 7.70
N ASP A 137 -18.94 -3.68 8.98
CA ASP A 137 -20.28 -3.63 9.58
C ASP A 137 -21.08 -2.40 9.10
N GLU A 138 -20.45 -1.22 8.99
CA GLU A 138 -21.08 -0.02 8.42
C GLU A 138 -21.50 -0.20 6.95
N THR A 139 -20.73 -0.95 6.16
CA THR A 139 -21.03 -1.15 4.72
C THR A 139 -22.18 -2.13 4.50
N ILE A 140 -22.45 -3.03 5.45
CA ILE A 140 -23.57 -3.98 5.40
C ILE A 140 -24.88 -3.30 5.81
N GLY A 141 -24.83 -2.31 6.71
CA GLY A 141 -26.00 -1.57 7.16
C GLY A 141 -26.61 -0.58 6.16
N GLU A 142 -25.90 -0.21 5.08
CA GLU A 142 -26.45 0.63 4.00
C GLU A 142 -27.14 -0.18 2.88
N ALA A 143 -27.11 -1.52 2.94
CA ALA A 143 -27.66 -2.41 1.92
C ALA A 143 -29.03 -3.03 2.28
N GLU A 144 -29.71 -2.53 3.32
CA GLU A 144 -31.07 -2.94 3.70
C GLU A 144 -32.08 -1.78 3.58
#